data_AF-A0A4P9ZHV2-F1
#
_entry.id   AF-A0A4P9ZHV2-F1
#
_cell.length_a   1.000
_cell.length_b   1.000
_cell.length_c   1.000
_cell.angle_alpha   90.00
_cell.angle_beta   90.00
_cell.angle_gamma   90.00
#
_symmetry.space_group_name_H-M   'P 1'
#
loop_
_entity.id
_entity.type
_entity.pdbx_description
1 polymer ?
#
loop_
_entity_poly.entity_id
_entity_poly.type
_entity_poly.pdbx_seq_one_letter_code
_entity_poly.pdbx_strand_id
1 'polypeptide(L)'
;MKEKKNEFWWLDILEVKFTKVSPRFKFTKRLLNAHKNSHLLKRLPSTRNDALAQIEALKSDLFAKKYHGAHKKLSREVARLFKQRGKADRTEHLETVFGEKTFVEQFVSARLAKLITNALLTTKELKENPPSYILKEHVSVLTDLFNPCNPTAFYIKHVQNDKIVNGHVSKLWNSKEMKALCGEVEWTFRKIRGNLTKEEIAKHSQAGTMKRSNSKEELGIGSDSESGDNLDNDMSRFDQLVAGSDDDDDHGLSLDSSEDERELKQRKVEKKLDNSGRKEKQLERKLPQLATGYFSGGSDDEEDIDNNKVVKELTHFRKNRRGQRARQKIWEQKYGVKANHVQQKALRVASERERKQQEFEERQRKRELKAQQAGTTGDSGSSANANKLHPSWEARKLAEQKQKGVKFMGKKITFD
;
A
#
# COMPACT_ATOMS: atom_id res chain seq x y z
N MET A 1 -25.19 -5.53 -1.69
CA MET A 1 -23.77 -5.13 -1.58
C MET A 1 -23.14 -5.91 -0.43
N LYS A 2 -22.28 -6.89 -0.66
CA LYS A 2 -21.52 -7.52 0.43
C LYS A 2 -20.57 -6.46 0.97
N GLU A 3 -20.68 -6.10 2.25
CA GLU A 3 -19.70 -5.24 2.92
C GLU A 3 -18.31 -5.82 2.64
N LYS A 4 -17.41 -5.01 2.07
CA LYS A 4 -16.00 -5.40 1.89
C LYS A 4 -15.37 -5.46 3.28
N LYS A 5 -15.58 -6.57 3.99
CA LYS A 5 -14.88 -6.86 5.24
C LYS A 5 -13.43 -7.17 4.87
N ASN A 6 -12.49 -6.52 5.54
CA ASN A 6 -11.08 -6.87 5.41
C ASN A 6 -10.83 -8.25 6.06
N GLU A 7 -11.03 -9.30 5.28
CA GLU A 7 -10.95 -10.71 5.70
C GLU A 7 -9.59 -11.03 6.36
N PHE A 8 -8.49 -10.48 5.84
CA PHE A 8 -7.15 -10.64 6.44
C PHE A 8 -7.03 -10.05 7.84
N TRP A 9 -7.61 -8.87 8.06
CA TRP A 9 -7.55 -8.21 9.36
C TRP A 9 -8.43 -8.92 10.38
N TRP A 10 -9.62 -9.35 9.95
CA TRP A 10 -10.50 -10.15 10.80
C TRP A 10 -9.86 -11.49 11.19
N LEU A 11 -9.23 -12.18 10.25
CA LEU A 11 -8.43 -13.37 10.51
C LEU A 11 -7.30 -13.10 11.52
N ASP A 12 -6.63 -11.94 11.43
CA ASP A 12 -5.57 -11.53 12.36
C ASP A 12 -6.08 -11.36 13.80
N ILE A 13 -7.24 -10.73 13.98
CA ILE A 13 -7.84 -10.57 15.31
C ILE A 13 -8.18 -11.93 15.92
N LEU A 14 -8.81 -12.81 15.14
CA LEU A 14 -9.20 -14.15 15.62
C LEU A 14 -7.98 -14.98 16.02
N GLU A 15 -6.93 -15.00 15.19
CA GLU A 15 -5.70 -15.73 15.50
C GLU A 15 -5.01 -15.19 16.76
N VAL A 16 -4.86 -13.87 16.89
CA VAL A 16 -4.17 -13.29 18.06
C VAL A 16 -4.92 -13.63 19.34
N LYS A 17 -6.25 -13.57 19.33
CA LYS A 17 -7.06 -13.80 20.54
C LYS A 17 -7.15 -15.27 20.94
N PHE A 18 -7.36 -16.18 19.99
CA PHE A 18 -7.63 -17.59 20.30
C PHE A 18 -6.40 -18.50 20.18
N THR A 19 -5.45 -18.16 19.31
CA THR A 19 -4.23 -18.94 19.08
C THR A 19 -2.97 -18.30 19.67
N LYS A 20 -3.08 -17.12 20.31
CA LYS A 20 -1.97 -16.36 20.94
C LYS A 20 -0.79 -16.08 19.99
N VAL A 21 -1.06 -15.96 18.70
CA VAL A 21 -0.05 -15.61 17.68
C VAL A 21 0.25 -14.12 17.75
N SER A 22 1.49 -13.71 17.40
CA SER A 22 1.84 -12.28 17.30
C SER A 22 1.00 -11.60 16.21
N PRO A 23 0.46 -10.38 16.46
CA PRO A 23 -0.33 -9.66 15.47
C PRO A 23 0.47 -9.38 14.20
N ARG A 24 -0.12 -9.64 13.04
CA ARG A 24 0.47 -9.36 11.72
C ARG A 24 0.43 -7.88 11.39
N PHE A 25 -0.66 -7.21 11.76
CA PHE A 25 -0.87 -5.80 11.44
C PHE A 25 -0.62 -4.90 12.65
N LYS A 26 0.03 -3.74 12.42
CA LYS A 26 0.24 -2.70 13.44
C LYS A 26 -1.09 -2.23 14.04
N PHE A 27 -2.13 -2.14 13.21
CA PHE A 27 -3.47 -1.75 13.65
C PHE A 27 -4.09 -2.78 14.60
N THR A 28 -3.97 -4.09 14.32
CA THR A 28 -4.42 -5.14 15.24
C THR A 28 -3.75 -5.01 16.61
N LYS A 29 -2.44 -4.75 16.63
CA LYS A 29 -1.70 -4.50 17.88
C LYS A 29 -2.23 -3.27 18.62
N ARG A 30 -2.42 -2.15 17.92
CA ARG A 30 -2.98 -0.92 18.51
C ARG A 30 -4.37 -1.14 19.07
N LEU A 31 -5.22 -1.83 18.31
CA LEU A 31 -6.58 -2.11 18.69
C LEU A 31 -6.63 -2.99 19.93
N LEU A 32 -5.93 -4.12 19.96
CA LEU A 32 -5.93 -5.01 21.13
C LEU A 32 -5.39 -4.35 22.41
N ASN A 33 -4.47 -3.40 22.27
CA ASN A 33 -3.93 -2.63 23.40
C ASN A 33 -4.83 -1.46 23.84
N ALA A 34 -5.86 -1.10 23.06
CA ALA A 34 -6.75 -0.01 23.40
C ALA A 34 -7.68 -0.37 24.57
N HIS A 35 -7.94 0.58 25.45
CA HIS A 35 -8.79 0.37 26.62
C HIS A 35 -10.29 0.25 26.26
N LYS A 36 -10.73 0.84 25.15
CA LYS A 36 -12.14 0.89 24.70
C LYS A 36 -12.43 -0.10 23.55
N ASN A 37 -12.47 -1.40 23.84
CA ASN A 37 -12.69 -2.46 22.84
C ASN A 37 -14.02 -3.24 22.96
N SER A 38 -14.97 -2.75 23.75
CA SER A 38 -16.20 -3.48 24.08
C SER A 38 -17.01 -3.92 22.85
N HIS A 39 -17.11 -3.08 21.82
CA HIS A 39 -17.84 -3.41 20.59
C HIS A 39 -17.13 -4.48 19.74
N LEU A 40 -15.80 -4.53 19.76
CA LEU A 40 -15.04 -5.60 19.10
C LEU A 40 -15.24 -6.94 19.82
N LEU A 41 -15.21 -6.91 21.16
CA LEU A 41 -15.44 -8.08 22.01
C LEU A 41 -16.82 -8.71 21.77
N LYS A 42 -17.85 -7.90 21.53
CA LYS A 42 -19.21 -8.37 21.18
C LYS A 42 -19.29 -9.10 19.83
N ARG A 43 -18.42 -8.79 18.88
CA ARG A 43 -18.40 -9.42 17.55
C ARG A 43 -17.55 -10.69 17.49
N LEU A 44 -16.78 -10.97 18.54
CA LEU A 44 -15.91 -12.12 18.59
C LEU A 44 -16.71 -13.36 19.01
N PRO A 45 -16.38 -14.54 18.47
CA PRO A 45 -17.01 -15.79 18.88
C PRO A 45 -16.86 -16.02 20.38
N SER A 46 -17.93 -16.51 21.02
CA SER A 46 -17.92 -16.79 22.47
C SER A 46 -17.13 -18.05 22.81
N THR A 47 -17.15 -19.06 21.92
CA THR A 47 -16.46 -20.34 22.14
C THR A 47 -15.17 -20.43 21.33
N ARG A 48 -14.15 -21.08 21.91
CA ARG A 48 -12.86 -21.32 21.24
C ARG A 48 -13.02 -22.17 19.98
N ASN A 49 -13.90 -23.17 20.01
CA ASN A 49 -14.10 -24.09 18.88
C ASN A 49 -14.75 -23.38 17.69
N ASP A 50 -15.76 -22.53 17.93
CA ASP A 50 -16.37 -21.71 16.88
C ASP A 50 -15.36 -20.74 16.27
N ALA A 51 -14.50 -20.12 17.10
CA ALA A 51 -13.42 -19.28 16.60
C ALA A 51 -12.43 -20.04 15.70
N LEU A 52 -12.06 -21.28 16.06
CA LEU A 52 -11.17 -22.11 15.24
C LEU A 52 -11.82 -22.50 13.91
N ALA A 53 -13.10 -22.89 13.92
CA ALA A 53 -13.85 -23.19 12.71
C ALA A 53 -13.96 -21.96 11.77
N GLN A 54 -14.20 -20.77 12.34
CA GLN A 54 -14.20 -19.52 11.57
C GLN A 54 -12.83 -19.17 11.00
N ILE A 55 -11.74 -19.38 11.77
CA ILE A 55 -10.37 -19.18 11.28
C ILE A 55 -10.10 -20.10 10.08
N GLU A 56 -10.47 -21.38 10.19
CA GLU A 56 -10.27 -22.36 9.12
C GLU A 56 -11.07 -22.00 7.86
N ALA A 57 -12.35 -21.65 8.01
CA ALA A 57 -13.19 -21.21 6.89
C ALA A 57 -12.66 -19.93 6.23
N LEU A 58 -12.21 -18.95 7.01
CA LEU A 58 -11.60 -17.73 6.46
C LEU A 58 -10.28 -18.02 5.75
N LYS A 59 -9.47 -18.95 6.27
CA LYS A 59 -8.22 -19.35 5.60
C LYS A 59 -8.49 -20.05 4.29
N SER A 60 -9.46 -20.95 4.22
CA SER A 60 -9.80 -21.67 2.99
C SER A 60 -10.36 -20.71 1.93
N ASP A 61 -11.26 -19.80 2.32
CA ASP A 61 -11.81 -18.77 1.42
C ASP A 61 -10.72 -17.81 0.90
N LEU A 62 -9.85 -17.32 1.79
CA LEU A 62 -8.73 -16.46 1.41
C LEU A 62 -7.74 -17.19 0.52
N PHE A 63 -7.46 -18.45 0.81
CA PHE A 63 -6.57 -19.29 0.00
C PHE A 63 -7.14 -19.45 -1.40
N ALA A 64 -8.42 -19.82 -1.56
CA ALA A 64 -9.06 -19.98 -2.87
C ALA A 64 -9.05 -18.66 -3.67
N LYS A 65 -9.44 -17.54 -3.05
CA LYS A 65 -9.44 -16.21 -3.70
C LYS A 65 -8.04 -15.80 -4.15
N LYS A 66 -7.02 -15.99 -3.30
CA LYS A 66 -5.64 -15.62 -3.61
C LYS A 66 -4.99 -16.57 -4.60
N TYR A 67 -5.30 -17.86 -4.54
CA TYR A 67 -4.87 -18.84 -5.53
C TYR A 67 -5.37 -18.48 -6.93
N HIS A 68 -6.68 -18.27 -7.10
CA HIS A 68 -7.25 -17.90 -8.39
C HIS A 68 -6.68 -16.56 -8.90
N GLY A 69 -6.56 -15.57 -8.01
CA GLY A 69 -5.96 -14.28 -8.34
C GLY A 69 -4.50 -14.40 -8.77
N ALA A 70 -3.70 -15.22 -8.08
CA ALA A 70 -2.29 -15.46 -8.40
C ALA A 70 -2.15 -16.21 -9.73
N HIS A 71 -2.94 -17.26 -9.96
CA HIS A 71 -2.95 -17.99 -11.22
C HIS A 71 -3.25 -17.07 -12.41
N LYS A 72 -4.31 -16.25 -12.31
CA LYS A 72 -4.70 -15.30 -13.36
C LYS A 72 -3.65 -14.19 -13.58
N LYS A 73 -2.92 -13.77 -12.53
CA LYS A 73 -1.84 -12.77 -12.65
C LYS A 73 -0.61 -13.37 -13.32
N LEU A 74 -0.18 -14.55 -12.89
CA LEU A 74 0.97 -15.25 -13.47
C LEU A 74 0.73 -15.60 -14.93
N SER A 75 -0.44 -16.13 -15.28
CA SER A 75 -0.80 -16.45 -16.66
C SER A 75 -0.77 -15.20 -17.57
N ARG A 76 -1.32 -14.07 -17.11
CA ARG A 76 -1.26 -12.80 -17.84
C ARG A 76 0.17 -12.31 -18.02
N GLU A 77 1.00 -12.42 -17.00
CA GLU A 77 2.38 -11.97 -17.05
C GLU A 77 3.25 -12.85 -17.95
N VAL A 78 3.06 -14.17 -17.91
CA VAL A 78 3.68 -15.12 -18.86
C VAL A 78 3.32 -14.74 -20.29
N ALA A 79 2.04 -14.51 -20.58
CA ALA A 79 1.57 -14.10 -21.90
C ALA A 79 2.15 -12.73 -22.33
N ARG A 80 2.28 -11.78 -21.40
CA ARG A 80 2.86 -10.45 -21.65
C ARG A 80 4.35 -10.57 -22.02
N LEU A 81 5.12 -11.28 -21.21
CA LEU A 81 6.57 -11.48 -21.43
C LEU A 81 6.85 -12.28 -22.70
N PHE A 82 6.01 -13.25 -23.04
CA PHE A 82 6.10 -14.01 -24.28
C PHE A 82 5.87 -13.11 -25.51
N LYS A 83 4.89 -12.19 -25.44
CA LYS A 83 4.61 -11.23 -26.53
C LYS A 83 5.66 -10.13 -26.67
N GLN A 84 6.26 -9.70 -25.55
CA GLN A 84 7.24 -8.63 -25.51
C GLN A 84 8.57 -9.01 -26.20
N ARG A 85 8.91 -10.30 -26.25
CA ARG A 85 10.05 -10.78 -27.04
C ARG A 85 9.75 -10.63 -28.54
N GLY A 86 10.67 -9.98 -29.26
CA GLY A 86 10.56 -9.77 -30.70
C GLY A 86 10.41 -11.09 -31.47
N LYS A 87 9.76 -11.05 -32.63
CA LYS A 87 9.49 -12.22 -33.49
C LYS A 87 10.75 -13.03 -33.84
N ALA A 88 11.91 -12.38 -33.92
CA ALA A 88 13.20 -13.03 -34.22
C ALA A 88 13.69 -13.99 -33.12
N ASP A 89 13.23 -13.82 -31.88
CA ASP A 89 13.64 -14.62 -30.72
C ASP A 89 12.63 -15.75 -30.41
N ARG A 90 11.49 -15.79 -31.15
CA ARG A 90 10.43 -16.80 -31.02
C ARG A 90 10.59 -17.84 -32.13
N THR A 91 11.14 -18.99 -31.79
CA THR A 91 11.14 -20.14 -32.70
C THR A 91 9.70 -20.65 -32.88
N GLU A 92 9.39 -21.21 -34.06
CA GLU A 92 8.07 -21.80 -34.34
C GLU A 92 7.66 -22.81 -33.26
N HIS A 93 8.63 -23.58 -32.76
CA HIS A 93 8.45 -24.54 -31.66
C HIS A 93 8.03 -23.90 -30.32
N LEU A 94 8.51 -22.69 -30.01
CA LEU A 94 8.03 -21.98 -28.82
C LEU A 94 6.61 -21.47 -29.01
N GLU A 95 6.25 -21.04 -30.21
CA GLU A 95 4.89 -20.58 -30.51
C GLU A 95 3.86 -21.73 -30.47
N THR A 96 4.23 -22.94 -30.90
CA THR A 96 3.36 -24.13 -30.77
C THR A 96 3.17 -24.52 -29.31
N VAL A 97 4.26 -24.62 -28.53
CA VAL A 97 4.20 -25.06 -27.12
C VAL A 97 3.49 -24.03 -26.23
N PHE A 98 3.83 -22.74 -26.34
CA PHE A 98 3.15 -21.70 -25.55
C PHE A 98 1.79 -21.27 -26.13
N GLY A 99 1.47 -21.68 -27.36
CA GLY A 99 0.14 -21.56 -27.94
C GLY A 99 -0.87 -22.56 -27.38
N GLU A 100 -0.39 -23.69 -26.86
CA GLU A 100 -1.21 -24.69 -26.18
C GLU A 100 -1.68 -24.18 -24.82
N LYS A 101 -3.00 -23.95 -24.66
CA LYS A 101 -3.57 -23.37 -23.43
C LYS A 101 -3.32 -24.26 -22.21
N THR A 102 -3.44 -25.57 -22.38
CA THR A 102 -3.19 -26.62 -21.37
C THR A 102 -1.76 -26.55 -20.84
N PHE A 103 -0.76 -26.36 -21.72
CA PHE A 103 0.62 -26.20 -21.32
C PHE A 103 0.82 -24.98 -20.43
N VAL A 104 0.27 -23.82 -20.81
CA VAL A 104 0.39 -22.58 -20.01
C VAL A 104 -0.29 -22.71 -18.65
N GLU A 105 -1.46 -23.35 -18.58
CA GLU A 105 -2.18 -23.60 -17.33
C GLU A 105 -1.39 -24.54 -16.40
N GLN A 106 -0.85 -25.64 -16.93
CA GLN A 106 0.00 -26.57 -16.18
C GLN A 106 1.32 -25.91 -15.74
N PHE A 107 1.92 -25.09 -16.61
CA PHE A 107 3.15 -24.35 -16.33
C PHE A 107 2.98 -23.37 -15.16
N VAL A 108 1.90 -22.58 -15.18
CA VAL A 108 1.57 -21.64 -14.11
C VAL A 108 1.22 -22.39 -12.83
N SER A 109 0.44 -23.47 -12.93
CA SER A 109 0.05 -24.31 -11.79
C SER A 109 1.25 -24.96 -11.11
N ALA A 110 2.19 -25.49 -11.88
CA ALA A 110 3.45 -26.06 -11.39
C ALA A 110 4.29 -25.02 -10.63
N ARG A 111 4.40 -23.79 -11.18
CA ARG A 111 5.11 -22.72 -10.47
C ARG A 111 4.39 -22.31 -9.19
N LEU A 112 3.07 -22.16 -9.25
CA LEU A 112 2.26 -21.76 -8.10
C LEU A 112 2.33 -22.80 -6.98
N ALA A 113 2.31 -24.10 -7.32
CA ALA A 113 2.54 -25.20 -6.40
C ALA A 113 3.90 -25.05 -5.68
N LYS A 114 4.98 -24.77 -6.43
CA LYS A 114 6.32 -24.53 -5.84
C LYS A 114 6.31 -23.34 -4.86
N LEU A 115 5.66 -22.24 -5.20
CA LEU A 115 5.54 -21.06 -4.32
C LEU A 115 4.74 -21.39 -3.05
N ILE A 116 3.67 -22.17 -3.17
CA ILE A 116 2.84 -22.60 -2.05
C ILE A 116 3.63 -23.55 -1.13
N THR A 117 4.37 -24.52 -1.67
CA THR A 117 5.26 -25.38 -0.89
C THR A 117 6.25 -24.56 -0.08
N ASN A 118 6.88 -23.55 -0.69
CA ASN A 118 7.84 -22.68 -0.01
C ASN A 118 7.19 -21.78 1.06
N ALA A 119 5.98 -21.28 0.80
CA ALA A 119 5.28 -20.36 1.69
C ALA A 119 4.62 -21.07 2.90
N LEU A 120 3.98 -22.22 2.67
CA LEU A 120 3.11 -22.89 3.64
C LEU A 120 3.75 -24.15 4.23
N LEU A 121 4.50 -24.92 3.44
CA LEU A 121 4.99 -26.26 3.82
C LEU A 121 6.48 -26.23 4.17
N THR A 122 6.82 -25.45 5.21
CA THR A 122 8.21 -25.20 5.60
C THR A 122 8.88 -26.41 6.28
N THR A 123 8.11 -27.22 7.01
CA THR A 123 8.58 -28.41 7.73
C THR A 123 8.28 -29.70 6.96
N LYS A 124 8.97 -30.80 7.29
CA LYS A 124 8.71 -32.12 6.69
C LYS A 124 7.31 -32.64 7.05
N GLU A 125 6.90 -32.47 8.31
CA GLU A 125 5.58 -32.87 8.81
C GLU A 125 4.43 -32.20 8.03
N LEU A 126 4.57 -30.90 7.70
CA LEU A 126 3.57 -30.17 6.93
C LEU A 126 3.50 -30.65 5.47
N LYS A 127 4.58 -31.23 4.93
CA LYS A 127 4.57 -31.79 3.57
C LYS A 127 3.85 -33.13 3.51
N GLU A 128 3.94 -33.92 4.56
CA GLU A 128 3.21 -35.18 4.70
C GLU A 128 1.73 -34.92 5.00
N ASN A 129 1.46 -33.97 5.91
CA ASN A 129 0.12 -33.58 6.35
C ASN A 129 -0.13 -32.10 6.07
N PRO A 130 -0.60 -31.75 4.85
CA PRO A 130 -0.88 -30.37 4.51
C PRO A 130 -2.05 -29.82 5.34
N PRO A 131 -2.03 -28.52 5.69
CA PRO A 131 -3.11 -27.92 6.47
C PRO A 131 -4.49 -28.05 5.80
N SER A 132 -5.52 -28.28 6.60
CA SER A 132 -6.90 -28.50 6.16
C SER A 132 -7.52 -27.37 5.34
N TYR A 133 -7.04 -26.13 5.52
CA TYR A 133 -7.50 -24.97 4.75
C TYR A 133 -7.00 -24.97 3.29
N ILE A 134 -6.05 -25.84 2.92
CA ILE A 134 -5.64 -26.02 1.53
C ILE A 134 -6.65 -26.96 0.87
N LEU A 135 -7.29 -26.51 -0.21
CA LEU A 135 -8.26 -27.34 -0.94
C LEU A 135 -7.63 -28.67 -1.40
N LYS A 136 -8.40 -29.76 -1.30
CA LYS A 136 -7.97 -31.12 -1.65
C LYS A 136 -7.39 -31.23 -3.07
N GLU A 137 -7.98 -30.50 -4.01
CA GLU A 137 -7.50 -30.40 -5.39
C GLU A 137 -6.04 -29.93 -5.45
N HIS A 138 -5.71 -28.88 -4.71
CA HIS A 138 -4.36 -28.33 -4.68
C HIS A 138 -3.40 -29.19 -3.84
N VAL A 139 -3.90 -29.89 -2.83
CA VAL A 139 -3.11 -30.90 -2.09
C VAL A 139 -2.65 -32.01 -3.04
N SER A 140 -3.54 -32.53 -3.90
CA SER A 140 -3.17 -33.58 -4.86
C SER A 140 -2.04 -33.15 -5.78
N VAL A 141 -2.03 -31.89 -6.25
CA VAL A 141 -0.96 -31.34 -7.09
C VAL A 141 0.38 -31.24 -6.35
N LEU A 142 0.36 -31.12 -5.02
CA LEU A 142 1.56 -30.97 -4.19
C LEU A 142 2.16 -32.32 -3.78
N THR A 143 1.33 -33.32 -3.50
CA THR A 143 1.76 -34.63 -2.98
C THR A 143 1.95 -35.67 -4.06
N ASP A 144 1.10 -35.68 -5.09
CA ASP A 144 1.16 -36.67 -6.17
C ASP A 144 2.27 -36.31 -7.16
N LEU A 145 3.26 -37.21 -7.29
CA LEU A 145 4.36 -37.09 -8.24
C LEU A 145 3.95 -37.41 -9.68
N PHE A 146 2.79 -38.05 -9.89
CA PHE A 146 2.29 -38.40 -11.23
C PHE A 146 1.38 -37.33 -11.83
N ASN A 147 0.92 -36.37 -11.02
CA ASN A 147 0.06 -35.30 -11.49
C ASN A 147 0.80 -34.40 -12.50
N PRO A 148 0.25 -34.12 -13.69
CA PRO A 148 0.90 -33.29 -14.71
C PRO A 148 1.16 -31.85 -14.25
N CYS A 149 0.42 -31.37 -13.25
CA CYS A 149 0.59 -30.04 -12.66
C CYS A 149 1.65 -30.01 -11.53
N ASN A 150 2.19 -31.16 -11.12
CA ASN A 150 3.25 -31.21 -10.12
C ASN A 150 4.53 -30.56 -10.68
N PRO A 151 5.23 -29.71 -9.92
CA PRO A 151 6.42 -29.02 -10.41
C PRO A 151 7.52 -29.96 -10.92
N THR A 152 7.74 -31.11 -10.27
CA THR A 152 8.78 -32.04 -10.71
C THR A 152 8.34 -32.77 -11.98
N ALA A 153 7.11 -33.31 -11.98
CA ALA A 153 6.56 -34.05 -13.12
C ALA A 153 6.47 -33.19 -14.39
N PHE A 154 5.97 -31.96 -14.25
CA PHE A 154 5.85 -31.01 -15.35
C PHE A 154 7.20 -30.71 -16.00
N TYR A 155 8.22 -30.41 -15.19
CA TYR A 155 9.54 -30.05 -15.72
C TYR A 155 10.23 -31.24 -16.39
N ILE A 156 10.14 -32.44 -15.81
CA ILE A 156 10.71 -33.65 -16.43
C ILE A 156 10.06 -33.92 -17.79
N LYS A 157 8.72 -33.84 -17.85
CA LYS A 157 7.95 -34.19 -19.05
C LYS A 157 8.09 -33.16 -20.17
N HIS A 158 8.01 -31.86 -19.85
CA HIS A 158 7.84 -30.82 -20.86
C HIS A 158 9.03 -29.85 -21.00
N VAL A 159 9.97 -29.81 -20.06
CA VAL A 159 11.03 -28.78 -20.04
C VAL A 159 12.45 -29.37 -20.09
N GLN A 160 12.71 -30.47 -19.38
CA GLN A 160 14.07 -30.99 -19.18
C GLN A 160 14.74 -31.45 -20.47
N ASN A 161 13.99 -32.09 -21.36
CA ASN A 161 14.50 -32.67 -22.59
C ASN A 161 14.67 -31.63 -23.72
N ASP A 162 13.99 -30.49 -23.63
CA ASP A 162 13.99 -29.47 -24.67
C ASP A 162 14.83 -28.25 -24.25
N LYS A 163 16.02 -28.13 -24.87
CA LYS A 163 16.97 -27.05 -24.59
C LYS A 163 16.41 -25.67 -24.91
N ILE A 164 15.56 -25.55 -25.93
CA ILE A 164 14.99 -24.27 -26.38
C ILE A 164 13.95 -23.81 -25.36
N VAL A 165 13.00 -24.70 -25.02
CA VAL A 165 11.96 -24.43 -24.02
C VAL A 165 12.59 -24.19 -22.65
N ASN A 166 13.56 -25.00 -22.22
CA ASN A 166 14.25 -24.80 -20.95
C ASN A 166 14.98 -23.45 -20.88
N GLY A 167 15.69 -23.08 -21.94
CA GLY A 167 16.36 -21.78 -22.04
C GLY A 167 15.36 -20.62 -21.93
N HIS A 168 14.21 -20.72 -22.60
CA HIS A 168 13.16 -19.71 -22.54
C HIS A 168 12.51 -19.64 -21.14
N VAL A 169 12.09 -20.78 -20.58
CA VAL A 169 11.48 -20.89 -19.24
C VAL A 169 12.42 -20.34 -18.17
N SER A 170 13.70 -20.69 -18.23
CA SER A 170 14.71 -20.20 -17.31
C SER A 170 14.89 -18.68 -17.40
N LYS A 171 14.94 -18.11 -18.61
CA LYS A 171 15.00 -16.64 -18.80
C LYS A 171 13.73 -15.95 -18.29
N LEU A 172 12.56 -16.54 -18.54
CA LEU A 172 11.25 -16.01 -18.14
C LEU A 172 11.14 -15.91 -16.62
N TRP A 173 11.42 -17.00 -15.89
CA TRP A 173 11.36 -17.00 -14.42
C TRP A 173 12.47 -16.16 -13.78
N ASN A 174 13.57 -15.91 -14.49
CA ASN A 174 14.65 -15.08 -14.01
C ASN A 174 14.48 -13.58 -14.27
N SER A 175 13.47 -13.19 -15.05
CA SER A 175 13.14 -11.78 -15.27
C SER A 175 12.81 -11.05 -13.95
N LYS A 176 13.18 -9.77 -13.88
CA LYS A 176 12.98 -8.93 -12.68
C LYS A 176 11.50 -8.81 -12.32
N GLU A 177 10.66 -8.62 -13.33
CA GLU A 177 9.21 -8.48 -13.20
C GLU A 177 8.57 -9.77 -12.67
N MET A 178 8.94 -10.92 -13.24
CA MET A 178 8.43 -12.22 -12.79
C MET A 178 8.90 -12.58 -11.37
N LYS A 179 10.16 -12.29 -11.03
CA LYS A 179 10.68 -12.47 -9.66
C LYS A 179 9.92 -11.63 -8.65
N ALA A 180 9.64 -10.36 -8.99
CA ALA A 180 8.85 -9.48 -8.13
C ALA A 180 7.43 -10.03 -7.93
N LEU A 181 6.77 -10.45 -9.02
CA LEU A 181 5.42 -11.03 -8.95
C LEU A 181 5.38 -12.33 -8.14
N CYS A 182 6.33 -13.25 -8.36
CA CYS A 182 6.46 -14.47 -7.57
C CYS A 182 6.67 -14.17 -6.08
N GLY A 183 7.50 -13.18 -5.74
CA GLY A 183 7.72 -12.76 -4.36
C GLY A 183 6.48 -12.17 -3.71
N GLU A 184 5.71 -11.34 -4.44
CA GLU A 184 4.44 -10.80 -3.96
C GLU A 184 3.40 -11.92 -3.72
N VAL A 185 3.31 -12.89 -4.64
CA VAL A 185 2.43 -14.06 -4.51
C VAL A 185 2.83 -14.90 -3.30
N GLU A 186 4.12 -15.25 -3.16
CA GLU A 186 4.62 -16.00 -2.00
C GLU A 186 4.30 -15.27 -0.68
N TRP A 187 4.50 -13.95 -0.66
CA TRP A 187 4.17 -13.12 0.51
C TRP A 187 2.69 -13.14 0.85
N THR A 188 1.79 -13.19 -0.14
CA THR A 188 0.34 -13.32 0.14
C THR A 188 0.00 -14.64 0.81
N PHE A 189 0.61 -15.75 0.40
CA PHE A 189 0.39 -17.04 1.05
C PHE A 189 1.03 -17.11 2.43
N ARG A 190 2.22 -16.51 2.61
CA ARG A 190 2.84 -16.34 3.94
C ARG A 190 1.91 -15.58 4.89
N LYS A 191 1.24 -14.52 4.41
CA LYS A 191 0.24 -13.79 5.19
C LYS A 191 -0.97 -14.65 5.58
N ILE A 192 -1.39 -15.62 4.75
CA ILE A 192 -2.49 -16.56 5.07
C ILE A 192 -2.06 -17.58 6.12
N ARG A 193 -0.82 -18.11 6.04
CA ARG A 193 -0.24 -19.04 7.03
C ARG A 193 -0.44 -18.51 8.46
N GLY A 194 -0.15 -17.23 8.65
CA GLY A 194 -0.05 -16.60 9.96
C GLY A 194 1.40 -16.64 10.45
N ASN A 195 1.63 -16.38 11.73
CA ASN A 195 2.91 -16.57 12.44
C ASN A 195 4.18 -16.14 11.65
N LEU A 196 4.15 -14.94 11.06
CA LEU A 196 5.30 -14.38 10.34
C LEU A 196 6.45 -14.12 11.32
N THR A 197 7.65 -14.59 10.98
CA THR A 197 8.84 -14.28 11.78
C THR A 197 9.32 -12.86 11.49
N LYS A 198 10.02 -12.25 12.46
CA LYS A 198 10.59 -10.90 12.28
C LYS A 198 11.55 -10.85 11.08
N GLU A 199 12.29 -11.92 10.84
CA GLU A 199 13.21 -12.04 9.70
C GLU A 199 12.47 -12.03 8.36
N GLU A 200 11.36 -12.75 8.27
CA GLU A 200 10.53 -12.79 7.06
C GLU A 200 9.95 -11.41 6.74
N ILE A 201 9.49 -10.69 7.76
CA ILE A 201 9.00 -9.31 7.64
C ILE A 201 10.13 -8.37 7.20
N ALA A 202 11.32 -8.50 7.79
CA ALA A 202 12.49 -7.69 7.44
C ALA A 202 12.92 -7.93 5.98
N LYS A 203 13.00 -9.19 5.54
CA LYS A 203 13.35 -9.57 4.16
C LYS A 203 12.37 -8.98 3.14
N HIS A 204 11.07 -9.08 3.40
CA HIS A 204 10.06 -8.49 2.51
C HIS A 204 10.12 -6.95 2.51
N SER A 205 10.35 -6.32 3.66
CA SER A 205 10.50 -4.87 3.77
C SER A 205 11.71 -4.35 2.97
N GLN A 206 12.86 -5.01 3.11
CA GLN A 206 14.08 -4.68 2.36
C GLN A 206 13.89 -4.80 0.84
N ALA A 207 13.19 -5.86 0.39
CA ALA A 207 12.84 -6.03 -1.01
C ALA A 207 11.92 -4.91 -1.55
N GLY A 208 11.00 -4.39 -0.71
CA GLY A 208 10.13 -3.27 -1.04
C GLY A 208 10.87 -1.92 -1.14
N THR A 209 11.88 -1.69 -0.28
CA THR A 209 12.67 -0.44 -0.28
C THR A 209 13.56 -0.33 -1.51
N MET A 210 14.19 -1.42 -1.96
CA MET A 210 14.97 -1.48 -3.21
C MET A 210 14.13 -1.15 -4.47
N LYS A 211 12.81 -1.35 -4.43
CA LYS A 211 11.88 -1.05 -5.55
C LYS A 211 11.58 0.45 -5.67
N ARG A 212 11.58 1.20 -4.55
CA ARG A 212 11.29 2.65 -4.54
C ARG A 212 12.47 3.52 -4.94
N SER A 213 13.70 3.08 -4.70
CA SER A 213 14.89 3.81 -5.14
C SER A 213 15.10 3.74 -6.66
N ASN A 214 14.73 2.63 -7.29
CA ASN A 214 15.00 2.36 -8.72
C ASN A 214 13.89 2.83 -9.68
N SER A 215 12.85 3.50 -9.20
CA SER A 215 11.69 3.95 -10.00
C SER A 215 11.62 5.48 -10.17
N LYS A 216 12.65 6.22 -9.73
CA LYS A 216 12.66 7.70 -9.78
C LYS A 216 13.33 8.29 -11.02
N GLU A 217 13.91 7.50 -11.94
CA GLU A 217 14.73 8.04 -13.05
C GLU A 217 14.33 7.67 -14.49
N GLU A 218 13.26 6.91 -14.77
CA GLU A 218 12.83 6.71 -16.17
C GLU A 218 11.35 7.03 -16.41
N LEU A 219 11.17 8.20 -17.05
CA LEU A 219 10.16 8.65 -18.03
C LEU A 219 8.72 8.11 -18.00
N GLY A 220 7.79 9.06 -18.08
CA GLY A 220 6.37 8.81 -18.26
C GLY A 220 5.96 8.47 -19.69
N ILE A 221 4.90 7.67 -19.80
CA ILE A 221 3.85 7.69 -20.83
C ILE A 221 2.71 6.75 -20.37
N GLY A 222 1.47 7.24 -20.42
CA GLY A 222 0.29 6.49 -20.87
C GLY A 222 -0.35 5.41 -19.99
N SER A 223 -1.19 5.82 -19.04
CA SER A 223 -2.54 5.30 -18.74
C SER A 223 -2.97 3.90 -19.27
N ASP A 224 -3.13 2.95 -18.36
CA ASP A 224 -4.38 2.15 -18.24
C ASP A 224 -4.58 1.76 -16.76
N SER A 225 -5.66 2.26 -16.18
CA SER A 225 -5.87 2.34 -14.74
C SER A 225 -6.77 1.21 -14.25
N GLU A 226 -6.21 0.02 -14.08
CA GLU A 226 -6.85 -1.05 -13.33
C GLU A 226 -6.46 -0.97 -11.84
N SER A 227 -7.40 -0.41 -11.08
CA SER A 227 -7.51 -0.30 -9.62
C SER A 227 -6.52 -1.15 -8.81
N GLY A 228 -5.34 -0.59 -8.55
CA GLY A 228 -4.40 -1.09 -7.56
C GLY A 228 -4.96 -0.89 -6.14
N ASP A 229 -5.20 -2.00 -5.44
CA ASP A 229 -5.55 -2.05 -4.02
C ASP A 229 -4.44 -1.41 -3.16
N ASN A 230 -4.46 -0.09 -3.05
CA ASN A 230 -3.77 0.68 -2.01
C ASN A 230 -4.56 0.53 -0.70
N LEU A 231 -4.41 -0.63 -0.05
CA LEU A 231 -5.07 -0.98 1.23
C LEU A 231 -4.69 -0.06 2.41
N ASP A 232 -3.65 0.77 2.28
CA ASP A 232 -3.25 1.71 3.32
C ASP A 232 -4.11 3.00 3.33
N ASN A 233 -4.85 3.29 2.25
CA ASN A 233 -5.61 4.54 2.12
C ASN A 233 -7.14 4.38 2.33
N ASP A 234 -7.64 3.15 2.52
CA ASP A 234 -9.06 2.85 2.82
C ASP A 234 -9.27 2.55 4.31
N MET A 235 -8.49 3.17 5.19
CA MET A 235 -8.61 3.01 6.65
C MET A 235 -9.28 4.21 7.33
N SER A 236 -9.47 5.33 6.62
CA SER A 236 -10.20 6.51 7.11
C SER A 236 -11.69 6.23 7.38
N ARG A 237 -12.23 5.14 6.82
CA ARG A 237 -13.64 4.76 6.94
C ARG A 237 -14.01 4.18 8.31
N PHE A 238 -13.02 3.72 9.07
CA PHE A 238 -13.21 3.20 10.43
C PHE A 238 -12.93 4.24 11.53
N ASP A 239 -12.30 5.36 11.19
CA ASP A 239 -12.06 6.48 12.09
C ASP A 239 -13.38 7.13 12.54
N GLN A 240 -14.40 7.06 11.68
CA GLN A 240 -15.73 7.59 11.92
C GLN A 240 -16.61 6.73 12.85
N LEU A 241 -16.16 5.52 13.22
CA LEU A 241 -16.84 4.64 14.18
C LEU A 241 -16.42 4.92 15.64
N VAL A 242 -15.40 5.75 15.86
CA VAL A 242 -14.88 6.10 17.20
C VAL A 242 -15.21 7.54 17.59
N ALA A 243 -15.52 8.41 16.63
CA ALA A 243 -15.77 9.85 16.82
C ALA A 243 -17.20 10.20 17.28
N GLY A 244 -17.88 9.30 18.01
CA GLY A 244 -19.25 9.50 18.51
C GLY A 244 -19.35 9.93 19.97
N SER A 245 -18.23 10.29 20.61
CA SER A 245 -18.22 10.81 21.98
C SER A 245 -17.65 12.23 21.93
N ASP A 246 -18.57 13.17 21.84
CA ASP A 246 -18.40 14.56 22.26
C ASP A 246 -18.23 14.51 23.79
N ASP A 247 -17.00 14.66 24.25
CA ASP A 247 -16.70 15.11 25.62
C ASP A 247 -15.27 15.67 25.59
N ASP A 248 -15.16 16.93 25.99
CA ASP A 248 -13.93 17.69 26.11
C ASP A 248 -13.00 17.01 27.12
N ASP A 249 -11.81 16.58 26.69
CA ASP A 249 -10.69 16.41 27.61
C ASP A 249 -9.35 16.63 26.88
N ASP A 250 -8.75 17.76 27.23
CA ASP A 250 -7.40 18.22 26.93
C ASP A 250 -6.36 17.25 27.50
N HIS A 251 -5.58 16.56 26.66
CA HIS A 251 -4.27 16.04 27.05
C HIS A 251 -3.29 16.01 25.88
N GLY A 252 -2.37 16.99 25.90
CA GLY A 252 -1.24 17.08 25.00
C GLY A 252 -0.24 15.95 25.18
N LEU A 253 0.08 15.25 24.09
CA LEU A 253 1.24 14.35 24.02
C LEU A 253 2.05 14.68 22.76
N SER A 254 3.15 15.39 22.99
CA SER A 254 4.21 15.69 22.04
C SER A 254 4.96 14.41 21.68
N LEU A 255 5.08 14.10 20.38
CA LEU A 255 6.06 13.14 19.89
C LEU A 255 6.86 13.78 18.74
N ASP A 256 8.10 14.11 19.09
CA ASP A 256 9.13 14.69 18.25
C ASP A 256 9.63 13.66 17.21
N SER A 257 9.75 14.09 15.96
CA SER A 257 10.41 13.35 14.89
C SER A 257 11.11 14.37 14.01
N SER A 258 12.32 14.72 14.41
CA SER A 258 13.28 15.47 13.61
C SER A 258 13.76 14.63 12.43
N GLU A 259 13.63 15.14 11.19
CA GLU A 259 14.57 14.83 10.10
C GLU A 259 14.48 15.87 8.98
N ASP A 260 15.67 16.16 8.42
CA ASP A 260 16.12 17.26 7.58
C ASP A 260 15.30 17.63 6.33
N GLU A 261 15.07 18.93 6.10
CA GLU A 261 14.84 19.49 4.76
C GLU A 261 15.92 20.53 4.40
N ARG A 262 16.67 20.21 3.34
CA ARG A 262 17.67 21.07 2.70
C ARG A 262 17.01 22.00 1.69
N GLU A 263 17.52 23.22 1.66
CA GLU A 263 17.13 24.35 0.81
C GLU A 263 16.99 24.03 -0.68
N LEU A 264 15.95 24.59 -1.33
CA LEU A 264 16.05 24.96 -2.74
C LEU A 264 15.42 26.33 -3.01
N LYS A 265 16.22 27.20 -3.62
CA LYS A 265 16.00 28.62 -3.87
C LYS A 265 14.95 28.88 -4.95
N GLN A 266 14.22 29.97 -4.73
CA GLN A 266 13.19 30.56 -5.57
C GLN A 266 13.74 31.01 -6.94
N ARG A 267 13.00 30.76 -8.02
CA ARG A 267 13.11 31.50 -9.27
C ARG A 267 11.80 32.25 -9.53
N LYS A 268 11.91 33.58 -9.58
CA LYS A 268 10.85 34.52 -9.97
C LYS A 268 10.50 34.32 -11.45
N VAL A 269 9.21 34.39 -11.78
CA VAL A 269 8.74 34.61 -13.15
C VAL A 269 7.83 35.84 -13.15
N GLU A 270 8.25 36.81 -13.96
CA GLU A 270 7.62 38.10 -14.19
C GLU A 270 6.35 37.95 -15.04
N LYS A 271 5.31 38.70 -14.69
CA LYS A 271 4.10 38.86 -15.51
C LYS A 271 4.36 39.91 -16.59
N LYS A 272 4.22 39.52 -17.85
CA LYS A 272 3.92 40.46 -18.94
C LYS A 272 2.41 40.49 -19.18
N LEU A 273 1.90 41.72 -19.28
CA LEU A 273 0.59 42.11 -19.76
C LEU A 273 0.58 42.08 -21.29
N ASP A 274 -0.49 41.55 -21.88
CA ASP A 274 -0.94 41.95 -23.20
C ASP A 274 -2.47 42.00 -23.26
N ASN A 275 -2.91 42.98 -24.04
CA ASN A 275 -4.24 43.56 -24.10
C ASN A 275 -4.81 43.29 -25.49
N SER A 276 -5.97 42.65 -25.59
CA SER A 276 -6.95 42.76 -26.67
C SER A 276 -8.07 41.75 -26.38
N GLY A 277 -9.33 41.90 -26.74
CA GLY A 277 -10.05 42.93 -27.46
C GLY A 277 -11.51 42.48 -27.41
N ARG A 278 -12.38 43.42 -27.05
CA ARG A 278 -13.83 43.25 -26.87
C ARG A 278 -14.47 42.92 -28.23
N LYS A 279 -15.14 41.78 -28.38
CA LYS A 279 -16.15 41.55 -29.42
C LYS A 279 -17.29 40.71 -28.85
N GLU A 280 -18.43 41.37 -28.68
CA GLU A 280 -19.73 40.77 -28.41
C GLU A 280 -20.14 39.93 -29.61
N LYS A 281 -20.51 38.66 -29.37
CA LYS A 281 -21.29 37.85 -30.31
C LYS A 281 -22.58 37.47 -29.62
N GLN A 282 -23.67 38.04 -30.13
CA GLN A 282 -25.02 37.61 -29.84
C GLN A 282 -25.16 36.14 -30.29
N LEU A 283 -25.54 35.28 -29.34
CA LEU A 283 -25.94 33.91 -29.64
C LEU A 283 -27.46 33.86 -29.58
N GLU A 284 -28.08 33.73 -30.77
CA GLU A 284 -29.49 33.42 -30.94
C GLU A 284 -29.87 32.21 -30.09
N ARG A 285 -30.84 32.40 -29.21
CA ARG A 285 -31.44 31.31 -28.44
C ARG A 285 -32.51 30.65 -29.32
N LYS A 286 -32.21 29.48 -29.87
CA LYS A 286 -33.23 28.58 -30.41
C LYS A 286 -33.98 27.94 -29.25
N LEU A 287 -35.00 28.63 -28.75
CA LEU A 287 -35.98 28.04 -27.84
C LEU A 287 -36.90 27.11 -28.66
N PRO A 288 -37.23 25.91 -28.16
CA PRO A 288 -38.21 25.06 -28.81
C PRO A 288 -39.57 25.77 -28.87
N GLN A 289 -40.23 25.70 -30.02
CA GLN A 289 -41.56 26.26 -30.24
C GLN A 289 -42.57 25.58 -29.30
N LEU A 290 -43.35 26.39 -28.60
CA LEU A 290 -44.45 25.96 -27.75
C LEU A 290 -45.53 25.34 -28.65
N ALA A 291 -45.68 24.01 -28.60
CA ALA A 291 -46.80 23.36 -29.26
C ALA A 291 -48.09 23.85 -28.61
N THR A 292 -48.83 24.67 -29.35
CA THR A 292 -50.18 25.13 -29.04
C THR A 292 -51.14 23.94 -29.07
N GLY A 293 -51.29 23.26 -27.94
CA GLY A 293 -52.32 22.27 -27.69
C GLY A 293 -53.39 22.85 -26.77
N TYR A 294 -54.37 23.51 -27.36
CA TYR A 294 -55.60 23.96 -26.70
C TYR A 294 -56.41 22.71 -26.29
N PHE A 295 -56.47 22.38 -25.00
CA PHE A 295 -57.43 21.43 -24.45
C PHE A 295 -58.62 22.22 -23.91
N SER A 296 -59.64 22.38 -24.76
CA SER A 296 -60.99 22.73 -24.34
C SER A 296 -61.75 21.43 -24.13
N GLY A 297 -62.28 21.24 -22.94
CA GLY A 297 -62.98 20.02 -22.54
C GLY A 297 -63.23 20.03 -21.06
N GLY A 298 -64.22 20.83 -20.64
CA GLY A 298 -64.80 20.70 -19.32
C GLY A 298 -65.45 19.33 -19.17
N SER A 299 -65.06 18.61 -18.14
CA SER A 299 -65.95 17.79 -17.33
C SER A 299 -65.29 17.67 -15.97
N ASP A 300 -66.00 18.21 -14.99
CA ASP A 300 -65.95 17.81 -13.60
C ASP A 300 -66.00 16.28 -13.53
N ASP A 301 -64.98 15.67 -12.94
CA ASP A 301 -65.03 14.37 -12.27
C ASP A 301 -63.70 14.15 -11.53
N GLU A 302 -63.81 14.28 -10.21
CA GLU A 302 -62.79 13.96 -9.23
C GLU A 302 -62.53 12.45 -9.24
N GLU A 303 -61.42 12.00 -9.86
CA GLU A 303 -60.83 10.71 -9.51
C GLU A 303 -59.32 10.83 -9.25
N ASP A 304 -59.00 10.59 -7.98
CA ASP A 304 -57.70 10.49 -7.34
C ASP A 304 -56.84 9.41 -8.02
N ILE A 305 -56.13 9.75 -9.11
CA ILE A 305 -55.08 8.89 -9.66
C ILE A 305 -53.83 9.07 -8.82
N ASP A 306 -53.88 8.37 -7.71
CA ASP A 306 -52.81 8.15 -6.77
C ASP A 306 -51.48 7.82 -7.48
N ASN A 307 -50.47 8.64 -7.18
CA ASN A 307 -49.10 8.20 -6.96
C ASN A 307 -48.57 7.09 -7.88
N ASN A 308 -48.31 7.43 -9.15
CA ASN A 308 -47.55 6.56 -10.04
C ASN A 308 -46.12 6.37 -9.50
N LYS A 309 -45.91 5.27 -8.76
CA LYS A 309 -44.66 4.85 -8.10
C LYS A 309 -43.44 4.92 -9.04
N VAL A 310 -43.69 4.67 -10.33
CA VAL A 310 -42.71 4.73 -11.41
C VAL A 310 -42.12 6.15 -11.59
N VAL A 311 -42.92 7.20 -11.45
CA VAL A 311 -42.48 8.60 -11.61
C VAL A 311 -41.63 9.06 -10.43
N LYS A 312 -41.95 8.63 -9.20
CA LYS A 312 -41.10 8.88 -8.01
C LYS A 312 -39.78 8.11 -8.07
N GLU A 313 -39.77 6.88 -8.59
CA GLU A 313 -38.54 6.08 -8.76
C GLU A 313 -37.59 6.67 -9.83
N LEU A 314 -38.13 7.24 -10.92
CA LEU A 314 -37.34 7.89 -11.98
C LEU A 314 -36.83 9.30 -11.61
N THR A 315 -37.52 10.04 -10.75
CA THR A 315 -37.18 11.43 -10.41
C THR A 315 -36.24 11.57 -9.20
N HIS A 316 -36.08 10.52 -8.40
CA HIS A 316 -35.31 10.58 -7.15
C HIS A 316 -33.85 10.06 -7.25
N PHE A 317 -33.24 10.08 -8.43
CA PHE A 317 -31.80 9.84 -8.54
C PHE A 317 -31.02 10.94 -7.81
N ARG A 318 -30.52 10.60 -6.62
CA ARG A 318 -29.70 11.49 -5.78
C ARG A 318 -28.41 11.84 -6.53
N LYS A 319 -28.32 13.08 -7.02
CA LYS A 319 -27.09 13.59 -7.65
C LYS A 319 -25.90 13.40 -6.71
N ASN A 320 -24.78 12.90 -7.23
CA ASN A 320 -23.55 12.73 -6.47
C ASN A 320 -23.18 14.05 -5.78
N ARG A 321 -23.06 13.99 -4.45
CA ARG A 321 -22.66 15.14 -3.64
C ARG A 321 -21.25 15.56 -4.07
N ARG A 322 -21.05 16.86 -4.36
CA ARG A 322 -19.73 17.41 -4.71
C ARG A 322 -18.70 17.02 -3.64
N GLY A 323 -17.51 16.60 -4.08
CA GLY A 323 -16.43 16.16 -3.18
C GLY A 323 -16.00 17.24 -2.18
N GLN A 324 -15.34 16.82 -1.09
CA GLN A 324 -15.00 17.70 0.04
C GLN A 324 -14.20 18.95 -0.38
N ARG A 325 -13.18 18.80 -1.25
CA ARG A 325 -12.41 19.93 -1.78
C ARG A 325 -13.26 20.95 -2.52
N ALA A 326 -14.25 20.46 -3.26
CA ALA A 326 -15.13 21.31 -4.05
C ALA A 326 -16.19 22.00 -3.18
N ARG A 327 -16.52 21.44 -2.00
CA ARG A 327 -17.35 22.07 -0.96
C ARG A 327 -16.55 23.12 -0.19
N GLN A 328 -15.32 22.81 0.18
CA GLN A 328 -14.38 23.77 0.78
C GLN A 328 -14.17 24.97 -0.14
N LYS A 329 -13.94 24.74 -1.44
CA LYS A 329 -13.81 25.83 -2.42
C LYS A 329 -15.08 26.70 -2.54
N ILE A 330 -16.28 26.12 -2.42
CA ILE A 330 -17.53 26.92 -2.36
C ILE A 330 -17.56 27.76 -1.09
N TRP A 331 -17.18 27.17 0.05
CA TRP A 331 -17.18 27.87 1.33
C TRP A 331 -16.14 28.99 1.38
N GLU A 332 -14.96 28.76 0.82
CA GLU A 332 -13.92 29.77 0.62
C GLU A 332 -14.39 30.87 -0.33
N GLN A 333 -15.13 30.55 -1.40
CA GLN A 333 -15.72 31.55 -2.27
C GLN A 333 -16.86 32.35 -1.60
N LYS A 334 -17.64 31.72 -0.71
CA LYS A 334 -18.77 32.35 -0.03
C LYS A 334 -18.36 33.21 1.17
N TYR A 335 -17.41 32.73 1.96
CA TYR A 335 -17.05 33.31 3.26
C TYR A 335 -15.59 33.80 3.31
N GLY A 336 -14.78 33.49 2.30
CA GLY A 336 -13.40 33.93 2.21
C GLY A 336 -12.60 33.50 3.44
N VAL A 337 -11.98 34.50 4.07
CA VAL A 337 -11.19 34.36 5.30
C VAL A 337 -12.04 33.90 6.49
N LYS A 338 -13.36 34.12 6.46
CA LYS A 338 -14.29 33.69 7.52
C LYS A 338 -14.77 32.25 7.38
N ALA A 339 -14.30 31.50 6.38
CA ALA A 339 -14.65 30.08 6.27
C ALA A 339 -14.05 29.27 7.43
N ASN A 340 -14.85 28.47 8.13
CA ASN A 340 -14.43 27.72 9.33
C ASN A 340 -13.14 26.89 9.13
N HIS A 341 -13.00 26.21 7.99
CA HIS A 341 -11.79 25.44 7.67
C HIS A 341 -10.55 26.33 7.49
N VAL A 342 -10.72 27.53 6.93
CA VAL A 342 -9.63 28.50 6.77
C VAL A 342 -9.21 29.07 8.12
N GLN A 343 -10.18 29.38 8.98
CA GLN A 343 -9.94 29.84 10.36
C GLN A 343 -9.25 28.78 11.21
N GLN A 344 -9.71 27.53 11.17
CA GLN A 344 -9.06 26.42 11.88
C GLN A 344 -7.63 26.20 11.40
N LYS A 345 -7.37 26.29 10.08
CA LYS A 345 -6.01 26.19 9.55
C LYS A 345 -5.13 27.35 10.02
N ALA A 346 -5.65 28.58 10.05
CA ALA A 346 -4.92 29.75 10.54
C ALA A 346 -4.59 29.62 12.04
N LEU A 347 -5.55 29.18 12.86
CA LEU A 347 -5.34 28.92 14.29
C LEU A 347 -4.28 27.85 14.53
N ARG A 348 -4.28 26.76 13.75
CA ARG A 348 -3.27 25.70 13.87
C ARG A 348 -1.86 26.19 13.52
N VAL A 349 -1.75 27.03 12.48
CA VAL A 349 -0.46 27.62 12.10
C VAL A 349 0.02 28.62 13.15
N ALA A 350 -0.90 29.39 13.75
CA ALA A 350 -0.58 30.32 14.84
C ALA A 350 -0.08 29.57 16.08
N SER A 351 -0.75 28.50 16.51
CA SER A 351 -0.32 27.70 17.67
C SER A 351 1.00 26.97 17.42
N GLU A 352 1.23 26.44 16.21
CA GLU A 352 2.53 25.86 15.83
C GLU A 352 3.66 26.91 15.88
N ARG A 353 3.37 28.17 15.52
CA ARG A 353 4.34 29.27 15.57
C ARG A 353 4.66 29.68 17.00
N GLU A 354 3.65 29.77 17.86
CA GLU A 354 3.81 30.08 19.27
C GLU A 354 4.64 29.00 20.00
N ARG A 355 4.36 27.72 19.73
CA ARG A 355 5.13 26.62 20.31
C ARG A 355 6.61 26.67 19.91
N LYS A 356 6.90 26.99 18.64
CA LYS A 356 8.28 27.15 18.15
C LYS A 356 8.99 28.34 18.80
N GLN A 357 8.25 29.42 19.07
CA GLN A 357 8.78 30.60 19.77
C GLN A 357 9.15 30.26 21.23
N GLN A 358 8.25 29.57 21.94
CA GLN A 358 8.50 29.11 23.32
C GLN A 358 9.71 28.18 23.40
N GLU A 359 9.81 27.21 22.48
CA GLU A 359 10.96 26.30 22.43
C GLU A 359 12.29 27.05 22.16
N PHE A 360 12.25 28.11 21.33
CA PHE A 360 13.43 28.94 21.10
C PHE A 360 13.82 29.72 22.36
N GLU A 361 12.85 30.31 23.06
CA GLU A 361 13.07 31.04 24.32
C GLU A 361 13.60 30.13 25.43
N GLU A 362 13.08 28.90 25.54
CA GLU A 362 13.60 27.90 26.47
C GLU A 362 15.05 27.50 26.15
N ARG A 363 15.38 27.35 24.86
CA ARG A 363 16.76 27.08 24.45
C ARG A 363 17.69 28.25 24.77
N GLN A 364 17.24 29.50 24.61
CA GLN A 364 18.02 30.68 24.98
C GLN A 364 18.24 30.71 26.50
N ARG A 365 17.17 30.57 27.28
CA ARG A 365 17.24 30.51 28.75
C ARG A 365 18.19 29.41 29.23
N LYS A 366 18.16 28.23 28.61
CA LYS A 366 19.07 27.12 28.94
C LYS A 366 20.53 27.42 28.59
N ARG A 367 20.79 28.14 27.50
CA ARG A 367 22.14 28.60 27.13
C ARG A 367 22.64 29.66 28.11
N GLU A 368 21.81 30.62 28.49
CA GLU A 368 22.14 31.67 29.46
C GLU A 368 22.42 31.10 30.85
N LEU A 369 21.58 30.16 31.31
CA LEU A 369 21.78 29.51 32.61
C LEU A 369 23.06 28.67 32.63
N LYS A 370 23.37 27.99 31.52
CA LYS A 370 24.65 27.28 31.35
C LYS A 370 25.84 28.23 31.29
N ALA A 371 25.70 29.40 30.66
CA ALA A 371 26.74 30.42 30.63
C ALA A 371 26.98 31.06 32.01
N GLN A 372 25.92 31.30 32.78
CA GLN A 372 26.02 31.77 34.17
C GLN A 372 26.69 30.72 35.06
N GLN A 373 26.30 29.45 34.95
CA GLN A 373 26.95 28.36 35.69
C GLN A 373 28.44 28.21 35.32
N ALA A 374 28.79 28.37 34.04
CA ALA A 374 30.18 28.36 33.60
C ALA A 374 30.98 29.58 34.09
N GLY A 375 30.32 30.72 34.35
CA GLY A 375 30.91 31.90 34.96
C GLY A 375 31.09 31.79 36.48
N THR A 376 30.28 30.97 37.16
CA THR A 376 30.37 30.75 38.63
C THR A 376 31.29 29.59 39.03
N THR A 377 31.62 28.67 38.11
CA THR A 377 32.61 27.61 38.34
C THR A 377 34.00 28.00 37.84
N GLY A 378 34.37 29.27 37.99
CA GLY A 378 35.76 29.69 38.01
C GLY A 378 36.30 29.42 39.40
N ASP A 379 37.27 28.52 39.48
CA ASP A 379 38.07 28.18 40.68
C ASP A 379 37.48 27.12 41.64
N SER A 380 37.56 25.84 41.23
CA SER A 380 38.14 24.75 42.05
C SER A 380 37.88 23.36 41.43
N GLY A 381 38.97 22.72 41.01
CA GLY A 381 39.09 21.24 41.04
C GLY A 381 38.45 20.42 39.91
N SER A 382 39.05 20.40 38.71
CA SER A 382 39.17 19.16 37.90
C SER A 382 40.12 19.33 36.70
N SER A 383 41.40 19.68 36.95
CA SER A 383 42.44 19.63 35.91
C SER A 383 43.14 18.26 35.91
N ALA A 384 42.43 17.20 35.49
CA ALA A 384 43.09 15.90 35.29
C ALA A 384 42.63 15.07 34.09
N ASN A 385 41.52 15.40 33.40
CA ASN A 385 41.03 14.55 32.30
C ASN A 385 40.63 15.28 31.01
N ALA A 386 40.98 16.56 30.84
CA ALA A 386 40.70 17.28 29.58
C ALA A 386 41.64 16.91 28.41
N ASN A 387 42.66 16.08 28.63
CA ASN A 387 43.62 15.65 27.59
C ASN A 387 43.45 14.19 27.13
N LYS A 388 42.46 13.44 27.63
CA LYS A 388 42.17 12.09 27.10
C LYS A 388 41.15 12.21 25.98
N LEU A 389 41.66 12.28 24.75
CA LEU A 389 40.85 12.08 23.55
C LEU A 389 40.05 10.78 23.72
N HIS A 390 38.74 10.83 23.53
CA HIS A 390 37.90 9.63 23.69
C HIS A 390 38.45 8.51 22.77
N PRO A 391 38.52 7.24 23.21
CA PRO A 391 39.22 6.17 22.47
C PRO A 391 38.70 5.96 21.03
N SER A 392 37.45 6.31 20.76
CA SER A 392 36.89 6.32 19.39
C SER A 392 37.55 7.36 18.46
N TRP A 393 38.06 8.46 19.03
CA TRP A 393 38.67 9.56 18.29
C TRP A 393 40.16 9.31 18.04
N GLU A 394 40.86 8.66 18.98
CA GLU A 394 42.20 8.13 18.77
C GLU A 394 42.21 7.05 17.67
N ALA A 395 41.25 6.13 17.70
CA ALA A 395 41.09 5.11 16.68
C ALA A 395 40.85 5.71 15.29
N ARG A 396 40.02 6.76 15.20
CA ARG A 396 39.75 7.47 13.94
C ARG A 396 40.98 8.21 13.42
N LYS A 397 41.75 8.85 14.29
CA LYS A 397 43.00 9.55 13.92
C LYS A 397 44.08 8.57 13.46
N LEU A 398 44.17 7.40 14.11
CA LEU A 398 45.08 6.32 13.73
C LEU A 398 44.70 5.68 12.38
N ALA A 399 43.39 5.50 12.12
CA ALA A 399 42.91 5.02 10.83
C ALA A 399 43.25 6.00 9.69
N GLU A 400 43.10 7.30 9.92
CA GLU A 400 43.45 8.33 8.95
C GLU A 400 44.96 8.39 8.67
N GLN A 401 45.81 8.24 9.69
CA GLN A 401 47.26 8.13 9.51
C GLN A 401 47.65 6.89 8.71
N LYS A 402 47.02 5.73 8.98
CA LYS A 402 47.24 4.51 8.20
C LYS A 402 46.83 4.67 6.73
N GLN A 403 45.73 5.38 6.44
CA GLN A 403 45.30 5.66 5.07
C GLN A 403 46.25 6.59 4.31
N LYS A 404 46.87 7.58 4.99
CA LYS A 404 47.86 8.48 4.37
C LYS A 404 49.16 7.78 3.96
N GLY A 405 49.49 6.64 4.57
CA GLY A 405 50.68 5.84 4.23
C GLY A 405 50.49 4.84 3.09
N VAL A 406 49.26 4.58 2.65
CA VAL A 406 48.98 3.63 1.56
C VAL A 406 49.04 4.37 0.22
N LYS A 407 50.14 4.19 -0.53
CA LYS A 407 50.22 4.64 -1.93
C LYS A 407 49.16 3.90 -2.75
N PHE A 408 48.27 4.66 -3.38
CA PHE A 408 47.23 4.16 -4.27
C PHE A 408 47.85 3.39 -5.45
N MET A 409 47.73 2.06 -5.47
CA MET A 409 48.26 1.19 -6.53
C MET A 409 47.24 0.87 -7.65
N GLY A 410 46.11 1.57 -7.69
CA GLY A 410 45.11 1.37 -8.74
C GLY A 410 45.52 2.02 -10.07
N LYS A 411 45.52 1.25 -11.17
CA LYS A 411 45.62 1.81 -12.52
C LYS A 411 44.35 2.64 -12.80
N LYS A 412 44.53 3.93 -13.11
CA LYS A 412 43.45 4.82 -13.55
C LYS A 412 42.99 4.37 -14.94
N ILE A 413 41.74 3.89 -15.05
CA ILE A 413 41.11 3.60 -16.35
C ILE A 413 40.57 4.93 -16.88
N THR A 414 41.11 5.40 -18.00
CA THR A 414 40.53 6.48 -18.80
C THR A 414 39.75 5.84 -19.95
N PHE A 415 38.52 6.28 -20.17
CA PHE A 415 37.72 5.91 -21.32
C PHE A 415 37.88 7.02 -22.37
N ASP A 416 38.26 6.64 -23.60
CA ASP A 416 38.23 7.51 -24.79
C ASP A 416 36.80 7.74 -25.28
#